data_AF-A0A847WQZ5-F1
#
_entry.id   AF-A0A847WQZ5-F1
#
_cell.length_a   1.000
_cell.length_b   1.000
_cell.length_c   1.000
_cell.angle_alpha   90.00
_cell.angle_beta   90.00
_cell.angle_gamma   90.00
#
_symmetry.space_group_name_H-M   'P 1'
#
loop_
_entity.id
_entity.type
_entity.pdbx_description
1 polymer ?
#
loop_
_entity_poly.entity_id
_entity_poly.type
_entity_poly.pdbx_seq_one_letter_code
_entity_poly.pdbx_strand_id
1 'polypeptide(L)'
;MKGDLSIILEGKYKNPTTIKLPLDKQENFLANQIETLDNIGVDKLRKTTIYLDPIMEYYYNAIIDKATKFGMSNDFIKYYDRHLKKFTDYYREIYNEQRAKLNGVQLGKIGEDRMEKELKSFEKVQGFKTLSNVQLQFGNKSFETDFLVFSKHGIFSIEVKNIGEHANYSIQINPDGQWLKVFDNGNKVPMQDISSQVNYHMSMTDGLFAQYIEETGNQVPEVKPIIIIANNNVVVDNLANLPIYRVSQFIHIMRNEPVIMNDTEIEPLYNWISQFQVPTKSYEVLDYTECIKQGYQVFEEISVHLNVIDELVNDLAFNTDDYFKKEIKKSIKH
;
A
#
# COMPACT_ATOMS: atom_id res chain seq x y z
N MET A 1 -9.81 6.34 32.81
CA MET A 1 -8.34 6.49 32.91
C MET A 1 -8.04 7.96 32.69
N LYS A 2 -7.22 8.60 33.52
CA LYS A 2 -6.64 9.90 33.16
C LYS A 2 -5.45 9.58 32.25
N GLY A 3 -5.52 9.98 30.99
CA GLY A 3 -4.37 10.02 30.12
C GLY A 3 -3.27 10.90 30.71
N ASP A 4 -2.04 10.66 30.26
CA ASP A 4 -0.90 11.44 30.70
C ASP A 4 -0.61 12.52 29.66
N LEU A 5 -1.14 13.72 29.89
CA LEU A 5 -0.85 14.90 29.07
C LEU A 5 0.67 15.16 28.93
N SER A 6 1.53 14.66 29.84
CA SER A 6 2.98 14.76 29.70
C SER A 6 3.53 14.14 28.40
N ILE A 7 2.81 13.17 27.82
CA ILE A 7 3.13 12.55 26.53
C ILE A 7 3.20 13.60 25.41
N ILE A 8 2.24 14.52 25.40
CA ILE A 8 2.19 15.59 24.38
C ILE A 8 3.21 16.68 24.70
N LEU A 9 3.40 16.98 25.99
CA LEU A 9 4.33 18.00 26.47
C LEU A 9 5.78 17.70 26.10
N GLU A 10 6.17 16.46 26.37
CA GLU A 10 7.56 16.04 26.32
C GLU A 10 7.88 15.37 24.97
N GLY A 11 6.88 15.24 24.09
CA GLY A 11 7.01 14.53 22.82
C GLY A 11 7.37 13.06 23.02
N LYS A 12 6.97 12.47 24.15
CA LYS A 12 7.24 11.07 24.51
C LYS A 12 6.25 10.13 23.81
N TYR A 13 6.16 10.27 22.50
CA TYR A 13 5.42 9.34 21.66
C TYR A 13 6.08 7.97 21.74
N LYS A 14 5.27 6.92 21.88
CA LYS A 14 5.79 5.56 21.71
C LYS A 14 6.34 5.43 20.29
N ASN A 15 7.46 4.73 20.16
CA ASN A 15 8.01 4.38 18.85
C ASN A 15 7.26 3.15 18.29
N PRO A 16 7.06 3.07 16.96
CA PRO A 16 6.56 1.85 16.35
C PRO A 16 7.53 0.70 16.61
N THR A 17 6.98 -0.51 16.69
CA THR A 17 7.77 -1.74 16.70
C THR A 17 7.77 -2.36 15.31
N THR A 18 8.80 -3.12 14.96
CA THR A 18 8.80 -3.88 13.71
C THR A 18 8.30 -5.29 13.95
N ILE A 19 7.29 -5.71 13.20
CA ILE A 19 6.81 -7.10 13.17
C ILE A 19 7.03 -7.71 11.78
N LYS A 20 7.01 -9.05 11.68
CA LYS A 20 7.09 -9.76 10.41
C LYS A 20 5.75 -10.40 10.09
N LEU A 21 5.17 -10.05 8.94
CA LEU A 21 3.90 -10.59 8.47
C LEU A 21 3.98 -10.99 6.99
N PRO A 22 3.39 -12.14 6.60
CA PRO A 22 3.19 -12.46 5.19
C PRO A 22 2.15 -11.51 4.57
N LEU A 23 2.24 -11.29 3.25
CA LEU A 23 1.50 -10.25 2.52
C LEU A 23 -0.02 -10.36 2.71
N ASP A 24 -0.55 -11.59 2.72
CA ASP A 24 -1.97 -11.90 2.94
C ASP A 24 -2.50 -11.39 4.29
N LYS A 25 -1.63 -11.31 5.31
CA LYS A 25 -1.97 -10.79 6.65
C LYS A 25 -1.72 -9.30 6.79
N GLN A 26 -0.88 -8.71 5.94
CA GLN A 26 -0.58 -7.28 6.01
C GLN A 26 -1.81 -6.44 5.71
N GLU A 27 -2.64 -6.83 4.74
CA GLU A 27 -3.84 -6.07 4.38
C GLU A 27 -4.76 -5.83 5.59
N ASN A 28 -5.18 -6.91 6.26
CA ASN A 28 -6.05 -6.82 7.43
C ASN A 28 -5.38 -6.08 8.61
N PHE A 29 -4.07 -6.31 8.81
CA PHE A 29 -3.33 -5.64 9.87
C PHE A 29 -3.26 -4.12 9.68
N LEU A 30 -2.92 -3.66 8.48
CA LEU A 30 -2.86 -2.24 8.13
C LEU A 30 -4.26 -1.61 8.15
N ALA A 31 -5.28 -2.31 7.64
CA ALA A 31 -6.66 -1.85 7.66
C ALA A 31 -7.18 -1.61 9.10
N ASN A 32 -6.91 -2.53 10.02
CA ASN A 32 -7.30 -2.38 11.42
C ASN A 32 -6.60 -1.18 12.10
N GLN A 33 -5.31 -0.95 11.80
CA GLN A 33 -4.61 0.23 12.31
C GLN A 33 -5.21 1.54 11.78
N ILE A 34 -5.52 1.59 10.48
CA ILE A 34 -6.17 2.75 9.84
C ILE A 34 -7.55 3.00 10.43
N GLU A 35 -8.37 1.97 10.60
CA GLU A 35 -9.69 2.09 11.23
C GLU A 35 -9.58 2.65 12.66
N THR A 36 -8.58 2.21 13.42
CA THR A 36 -8.35 2.74 14.77
C THR A 36 -7.90 4.20 14.74
N LEU A 37 -7.08 4.60 13.76
CA LEU A 37 -6.69 6.00 13.54
C LEU A 37 -7.88 6.88 13.08
N ASP A 38 -8.76 6.35 12.23
CA ASP A 38 -9.99 7.03 11.82
C ASP A 38 -10.91 7.27 13.03
N ASN A 39 -10.98 6.32 13.97
CA ASN A 39 -11.72 6.46 15.22
C ASN A 39 -11.14 7.51 16.18
N ILE A 40 -9.82 7.77 16.14
CA ILE A 40 -9.21 8.92 16.84
C ILE A 40 -9.66 10.25 16.22
N GLY A 41 -10.18 10.25 14.98
CA GLY A 41 -10.67 11.46 14.33
C GLY A 41 -9.57 12.48 14.06
N VAL A 42 -8.36 12.01 13.69
CA VAL A 42 -7.18 12.85 13.44
C VAL A 42 -7.49 14.02 12.49
N ASP A 43 -8.29 13.78 11.44
CA ASP A 43 -8.73 14.82 10.51
C ASP A 43 -9.72 15.82 11.13
N LYS A 44 -10.59 15.36 12.04
CA LYS A 44 -11.50 16.25 12.80
C LYS A 44 -10.69 17.16 13.72
N LEU A 45 -9.73 16.59 14.44
CA LEU A 45 -8.82 17.34 15.33
C LEU A 45 -8.04 18.41 14.57
N ARG A 46 -7.49 18.06 13.40
CA ARG A 46 -6.75 18.99 12.56
C ARG A 46 -7.61 20.15 12.06
N LYS A 47 -8.87 19.87 11.68
CA LYS A 47 -9.80 20.94 11.30
C LYS A 47 -9.99 21.90 12.48
N THR A 48 -10.22 21.38 13.67
CA THR A 48 -10.36 22.23 14.86
C THR A 48 -9.09 23.03 15.17
N THR A 49 -7.88 22.46 15.04
CA THR A 49 -6.64 23.24 15.22
C THR A 49 -6.48 24.34 14.18
N ILE A 50 -6.75 24.06 12.90
CA ILE A 50 -6.70 25.08 11.83
C ILE A 50 -7.68 26.23 12.09
N TYR A 51 -8.86 25.96 12.66
CA TYR A 51 -9.81 27.00 13.05
C TYR A 51 -9.37 27.80 14.27
N LEU A 52 -8.65 27.16 15.19
CA LEU A 52 -8.19 27.80 16.41
C LEU A 52 -6.99 28.71 16.17
N ASP A 53 -6.03 28.35 15.31
CA ASP A 53 -4.82 29.16 15.07
C ASP A 53 -5.16 30.68 14.85
N PRO A 54 -6.08 31.08 13.92
CA PRO A 54 -6.38 32.49 13.67
C PRO A 54 -7.24 33.15 14.77
N ILE A 55 -8.12 32.38 15.40
CA ILE A 55 -9.03 32.86 16.45
C ILE A 55 -8.23 33.09 17.75
N MET A 56 -7.30 32.20 18.05
CA MET A 56 -6.34 32.31 19.14
C MET A 56 -5.41 33.49 18.95
N GLU A 57 -4.94 33.77 17.74
CA GLU A 57 -4.07 34.93 17.47
C GLU A 57 -4.78 36.27 17.77
N TYR A 58 -6.07 36.37 17.47
CA TYR A 58 -6.81 37.63 17.58
C TYR A 58 -7.58 37.81 18.89
N TYR A 59 -8.20 36.73 19.40
CA TYR A 59 -9.03 36.74 20.61
C TYR A 59 -8.36 36.09 21.81
N TYR A 60 -7.05 35.88 21.76
CA TYR A 60 -6.25 35.19 22.78
C TYR A 60 -6.69 35.51 24.22
N ASN A 61 -6.74 36.80 24.55
CA ASN A 61 -7.08 37.27 25.90
C ASN A 61 -8.54 37.03 26.27
N ALA A 62 -9.46 37.13 25.30
CA ALA A 62 -10.90 36.90 25.51
C ALA A 62 -11.21 35.41 25.69
N ILE A 63 -10.52 34.54 24.94
CA ILE A 63 -10.61 33.09 25.08
C ILE A 63 -10.06 32.67 26.43
N ILE A 64 -8.91 33.23 26.83
CA ILE A 64 -8.34 33.01 28.17
C ILE A 64 -9.31 33.41 29.27
N ASP A 65 -9.87 34.62 29.21
CA ASP A 65 -10.77 35.12 30.23
C ASP A 65 -12.02 34.24 30.37
N LYS A 66 -12.62 33.82 29.24
CA LYS A 66 -13.76 32.92 29.27
C LYS A 66 -13.39 31.52 29.75
N ALA A 67 -12.32 30.91 29.23
CA ALA A 67 -11.92 29.57 29.64
C ALA A 67 -11.54 29.50 31.13
N THR A 68 -10.98 30.57 31.68
CA THR A 68 -10.71 30.68 33.13
C THR A 68 -12.02 30.64 33.94
N LYS A 69 -13.10 31.26 33.44
CA LYS A 69 -14.44 31.18 34.04
C LYS A 69 -15.04 29.78 33.96
N PHE A 70 -14.62 28.96 32.98
CA PHE A 70 -14.95 27.52 32.90
C PHE A 70 -13.98 26.63 33.71
N GLY A 71 -13.09 27.22 34.51
CA GLY A 71 -12.16 26.48 35.36
C GLY A 71 -10.92 25.93 34.63
N MET A 72 -10.66 26.39 33.40
CA MET A 72 -9.46 26.01 32.64
C MET A 72 -8.30 26.93 33.00
N SER A 73 -7.08 26.41 33.14
CA SER A 73 -5.90 27.23 33.45
C SER A 73 -5.36 27.96 32.22
N ASN A 74 -4.73 29.12 32.41
CA ASN A 74 -4.04 29.84 31.32
C ASN A 74 -2.94 29.02 30.67
N ASP A 75 -2.27 28.18 31.45
CA ASP A 75 -1.24 27.29 30.94
C ASP A 75 -1.83 26.25 30.00
N PHE A 76 -3.04 25.75 30.27
CA PHE A 76 -3.76 24.81 29.40
C PHE A 76 -4.03 25.39 28.00
N ILE A 77 -4.35 26.69 27.88
CA ILE A 77 -4.63 27.31 26.57
C ILE A 77 -3.35 27.54 25.75
N LYS A 78 -2.27 28.03 26.36
CA LYS A 78 -0.95 28.14 25.68
C LYS A 78 -0.43 26.79 25.23
N TYR A 79 -0.67 25.79 26.07
CA TYR A 79 -0.33 24.40 25.86
C TYR A 79 -1.09 23.81 24.69
N TYR A 80 -2.38 24.14 24.57
CA TYR A 80 -3.29 23.57 23.61
C TYR A 80 -2.84 23.77 22.15
N ASP A 81 -2.52 25.02 21.78
CA ASP A 81 -2.20 25.41 20.40
C ASP A 81 -0.94 24.71 19.86
N ARG A 82 0.16 24.76 20.61
CA ARG A 82 1.46 24.24 20.15
C ARG A 82 1.56 22.71 20.18
N HIS A 83 0.93 22.07 21.15
CA HIS A 83 1.09 20.63 21.38
C HIS A 83 0.05 19.82 20.62
N LEU A 84 -1.18 20.34 20.44
CA LEU A 84 -2.20 19.67 19.65
C LEU A 84 -1.81 19.59 18.17
N LYS A 85 -1.21 20.66 17.62
CA LYS A 85 -0.70 20.66 16.25
C LYS A 85 0.33 19.56 16.02
N LYS A 86 1.36 19.49 16.88
CA LYS A 86 2.39 18.44 16.83
C LYS A 86 1.81 17.04 16.95
N PHE A 87 0.86 16.84 17.86
CA PHE A 87 0.14 15.59 18.01
C PHE A 87 -0.60 15.21 16.72
N THR A 88 -1.39 16.13 16.16
CA THR A 88 -2.16 15.89 14.94
C THR A 88 -1.27 15.62 13.73
N ASP A 89 -0.15 16.33 13.60
CA ASP A 89 0.79 16.10 12.50
C ASP A 89 1.47 14.72 12.62
N TYR A 90 1.88 14.32 13.82
CA TYR A 90 2.48 13.00 14.07
C TYR A 90 1.53 11.84 13.71
N TYR A 91 0.29 11.84 14.20
CA TYR A 91 -0.65 10.77 13.87
C TYR A 91 -1.13 10.82 12.41
N ARG A 92 -1.11 12.00 11.76
CA ARG A 92 -1.37 12.11 10.32
C ARG A 92 -0.25 11.49 9.49
N GLU A 93 1.00 11.65 9.91
CA GLU A 93 2.14 11.01 9.26
C GLU A 93 2.01 9.48 9.32
N ILE A 94 1.71 8.94 10.51
CA ILE A 94 1.42 7.50 10.69
C ILE A 94 0.28 7.06 9.78
N TYR A 95 -0.83 7.79 9.78
CA TYR A 95 -1.99 7.49 8.95
C TYR A 95 -1.64 7.43 7.46
N ASN A 96 -0.92 8.44 6.97
CA ASN A 96 -0.54 8.52 5.57
C ASN A 96 0.43 7.40 5.18
N GLU A 97 1.38 7.06 6.05
CA GLU A 97 2.32 5.95 5.82
C GLU A 97 1.58 4.60 5.75
N GLN A 98 0.73 4.31 6.74
CA GLN A 98 -0.07 3.09 6.80
C GLN A 98 -1.00 2.97 5.59
N ARG A 99 -1.66 4.07 5.20
CA ARG A 99 -2.56 4.10 4.04
C ARG A 99 -1.81 3.93 2.73
N ALA A 100 -0.65 4.56 2.56
CA ALA A 100 0.19 4.36 1.38
C ALA A 100 0.62 2.89 1.24
N LYS A 101 1.01 2.26 2.35
CA LYS A 101 1.38 0.84 2.38
C LYS A 101 0.19 -0.08 2.08
N LEU A 102 -0.98 0.17 2.71
CA LEU A 102 -2.20 -0.58 2.45
C LEU A 102 -2.60 -0.50 0.97
N ASN A 103 -2.61 0.71 0.41
CA ASN A 103 -2.92 0.91 -1.01
C ASN A 103 -1.97 0.11 -1.91
N GLY A 104 -0.67 0.10 -1.60
CA GLY A 104 0.31 -0.70 -2.35
C GLY A 104 0.00 -2.21 -2.33
N VAL A 105 -0.27 -2.75 -1.13
CA VAL A 105 -0.63 -4.18 -0.96
C VAL A 105 -1.93 -4.51 -1.71
N GLN A 106 -2.95 -3.69 -1.56
CA GLN A 106 -4.26 -3.90 -2.21
C GLN A 106 -4.16 -3.82 -3.73
N LEU A 107 -3.41 -2.85 -4.27
CA LEU A 107 -3.23 -2.74 -5.72
C LEU A 107 -2.53 -3.98 -6.30
N GLY A 108 -1.49 -4.51 -5.62
CA GLY A 108 -0.84 -5.76 -6.00
C GLY A 108 -1.82 -6.92 -6.06
N LYS A 109 -2.53 -7.15 -4.95
CA LYS A 109 -3.53 -8.21 -4.81
C LYS A 109 -4.64 -8.12 -5.86
N ILE A 110 -5.19 -6.92 -6.10
CA ILE A 110 -6.20 -6.70 -7.15
C ILE A 110 -5.67 -7.14 -8.53
N GLY A 111 -4.40 -6.88 -8.81
CA GLY A 111 -3.77 -7.29 -10.06
C GLY A 111 -3.67 -8.80 -10.20
N GLU A 112 -3.16 -9.46 -9.17
CA GLU A 112 -3.04 -10.92 -9.10
C GLU A 112 -4.42 -11.59 -9.18
N ASP A 113 -5.40 -11.13 -8.41
CA ASP A 113 -6.77 -11.66 -8.41
C ASP A 113 -7.42 -11.58 -9.81
N ARG A 114 -7.15 -10.51 -10.57
CA ARG A 114 -7.62 -10.37 -11.97
C ARG A 114 -7.00 -11.43 -12.87
N MET A 115 -5.69 -11.65 -12.76
CA MET A 115 -4.99 -12.67 -13.54
C MET A 115 -5.44 -14.09 -13.15
N GLU A 116 -5.56 -14.35 -11.85
CA GLU A 116 -5.99 -15.65 -11.33
C GLU A 116 -7.41 -15.99 -11.82
N LYS A 117 -8.32 -15.01 -11.83
CA LYS A 117 -9.67 -15.18 -12.38
C LYS A 117 -9.65 -15.54 -13.87
N GLU A 118 -8.79 -14.89 -14.65
CA GLU A 118 -8.60 -15.21 -16.07
C GLU A 118 -8.11 -16.65 -16.24
N LEU A 119 -7.05 -17.04 -15.53
CA LEU A 119 -6.48 -18.39 -15.59
C LEU A 119 -7.52 -19.46 -15.22
N LYS A 120 -8.21 -19.30 -14.09
CA LYS A 120 -9.26 -20.23 -13.63
C LYS A 120 -10.40 -20.38 -14.63
N SER A 121 -10.72 -19.32 -15.39
CA SER A 121 -11.78 -19.35 -16.40
C SER A 121 -11.43 -20.24 -17.59
N PHE A 122 -10.14 -20.41 -17.89
CA PHE A 122 -9.66 -21.16 -19.05
C PHE A 122 -8.95 -22.46 -18.71
N GLU A 123 -8.54 -22.67 -17.46
CA GLU A 123 -7.73 -23.82 -17.00
C GLU A 123 -8.29 -25.15 -17.50
N LYS A 124 -9.56 -25.45 -17.17
CA LYS A 124 -10.22 -26.70 -17.59
C LYS A 124 -10.42 -26.81 -19.11
N VAL A 125 -10.70 -25.70 -19.77
CA VAL A 125 -11.02 -25.68 -21.21
C VAL A 125 -9.75 -25.80 -22.05
N GLN A 126 -8.63 -25.31 -21.53
CA GLN A 126 -7.34 -25.30 -22.23
C GLN A 126 -6.42 -26.46 -21.80
N GLY A 127 -6.72 -27.14 -20.69
CA GLY A 127 -5.93 -28.27 -20.21
C GLY A 127 -4.54 -27.83 -19.73
N PHE A 128 -4.45 -26.73 -19.00
CA PHE A 128 -3.22 -26.31 -18.33
C PHE A 128 -3.38 -26.42 -16.80
N LYS A 129 -2.25 -26.34 -16.09
CA LYS A 129 -2.19 -26.22 -14.64
C LYS A 129 -1.50 -24.94 -14.24
N THR A 130 -1.82 -24.41 -13.07
CA THR A 130 -1.22 -23.18 -12.57
C THR A 130 -0.80 -23.33 -11.11
N LEU A 131 0.44 -22.94 -10.82
CA LEU A 131 0.83 -22.55 -9.47
C LEU A 131 0.60 -21.06 -9.32
N SER A 132 -0.22 -20.66 -8.34
CA SER A 132 -0.60 -19.25 -8.11
C SER A 132 -0.07 -18.78 -6.76
N ASN A 133 0.59 -17.63 -6.74
CA ASN A 133 1.10 -16.92 -5.58
C ASN A 133 1.86 -17.85 -4.62
N VAL A 134 2.82 -18.60 -5.18
CA VAL A 134 3.59 -19.60 -4.44
C VAL A 134 4.98 -19.08 -4.09
N GLN A 135 5.43 -19.42 -2.89
CA GLN A 135 6.82 -19.29 -2.49
C GLN A 135 7.53 -20.62 -2.76
N LEU A 136 8.54 -20.62 -3.61
CA LEU A 136 9.34 -21.79 -3.94
C LEU A 136 10.72 -21.70 -3.29
N GLN A 137 11.29 -22.86 -2.93
CA GLN A 137 12.65 -22.96 -2.39
C GLN A 137 13.59 -23.62 -3.39
N PHE A 138 14.74 -22.99 -3.64
CA PHE A 138 15.85 -23.56 -4.41
C PHE A 138 17.17 -23.34 -3.65
N GLY A 139 17.81 -24.44 -3.27
CA GLY A 139 18.93 -24.43 -2.33
C GLY A 139 18.57 -23.73 -1.01
N ASN A 140 19.41 -22.77 -0.61
CA ASN A 140 19.21 -22.01 0.63
C ASN A 140 18.40 -20.71 0.44
N LYS A 141 17.80 -20.52 -0.74
CA LYS A 141 17.03 -19.32 -1.07
C LYS A 141 15.58 -19.69 -1.35
N SER A 142 14.68 -18.77 -1.05
CA SER A 142 13.30 -18.82 -1.52
C SER A 142 13.00 -17.63 -2.43
N PHE A 143 12.12 -17.84 -3.40
CA PHE A 143 11.62 -16.80 -4.29
C PHE A 143 10.09 -16.94 -4.46
N GLU A 144 9.43 -15.82 -4.73
CA GLU A 144 7.99 -15.73 -4.88
C GLU A 144 7.68 -15.69 -6.37
N THR A 145 6.68 -16.45 -6.79
CA THR A 145 6.22 -16.48 -8.17
C THR A 145 4.72 -16.23 -8.18
N ASP A 146 4.29 -15.16 -8.86
CA ASP A 146 2.87 -14.82 -8.96
C ASP A 146 2.11 -15.92 -9.70
N PHE A 147 2.55 -16.32 -10.90
CA PHE A 147 2.01 -17.50 -11.56
C PHE A 147 3.04 -18.29 -12.34
N LEU A 148 2.98 -19.62 -12.24
CA LEU A 148 3.69 -20.54 -13.12
C LEU A 148 2.67 -21.45 -13.81
N VAL A 149 2.52 -21.28 -15.12
CA VAL A 149 1.52 -21.98 -15.93
C VAL A 149 2.18 -23.10 -16.72
N PHE A 150 1.67 -24.32 -16.57
CA PHE A 150 2.13 -25.52 -17.27
C PHE A 150 1.08 -25.94 -18.28
N SER A 151 1.39 -25.82 -19.57
CA SER A 151 0.45 -26.12 -20.65
C SER A 151 1.11 -26.99 -21.71
N LYS A 152 0.29 -27.55 -22.59
CA LYS A 152 0.79 -28.24 -23.80
C LYS A 152 1.60 -27.33 -24.73
N HIS A 153 1.46 -26.01 -24.58
CA HIS A 153 2.13 -24.99 -25.37
C HIS A 153 3.44 -24.48 -24.75
N GLY A 154 3.82 -25.03 -23.58
CA GLY A 154 5.02 -24.65 -22.84
C GLY A 154 4.70 -24.18 -21.43
N ILE A 155 5.76 -23.68 -20.77
CA ILE A 155 5.74 -23.20 -19.39
C ILE A 155 5.89 -21.69 -19.40
N PHE A 156 5.03 -20.99 -18.66
CA PHE A 156 5.02 -19.54 -18.61
C PHE A 156 5.18 -19.07 -17.16
N SER A 157 6.21 -18.28 -16.90
CA SER A 157 6.41 -17.61 -15.61
C SER A 157 5.87 -16.18 -15.73
N ILE A 158 4.81 -15.89 -14.98
CA ILE A 158 4.05 -14.65 -15.09
C ILE A 158 4.32 -13.80 -13.86
N GLU A 159 4.79 -12.58 -14.08
CA GLU A 159 4.90 -11.53 -13.07
C GLU A 159 3.81 -10.48 -13.34
N VAL A 160 2.98 -10.19 -12.36
CA VAL A 160 1.83 -9.30 -12.47
C VAL A 160 2.13 -7.96 -11.80
N LYS A 161 1.96 -6.87 -12.55
CA LYS A 161 2.10 -5.51 -12.04
C LYS A 161 0.82 -4.71 -12.26
N ASN A 162 0.23 -4.23 -11.17
CA ASN A 162 -0.92 -3.32 -11.23
C ASN A 162 -0.48 -1.85 -11.05
N ILE A 163 0.40 -1.39 -11.93
CA ILE A 163 0.99 -0.06 -11.87
C ILE A 163 0.18 0.96 -12.68
N GLY A 164 0.10 2.20 -12.21
CA GLY A 164 -0.55 3.29 -12.95
C GLY A 164 -2.08 3.24 -13.00
N GLU A 165 -2.74 2.41 -12.18
CA GLU A 165 -4.21 2.25 -12.21
C GLU A 165 -4.98 3.57 -11.99
N HIS A 166 -4.44 4.48 -11.18
CA HIS A 166 -5.02 5.80 -10.88
C HIS A 166 -4.09 6.96 -11.23
N ALA A 167 -3.08 6.71 -12.07
CA ALA A 167 -2.03 7.68 -12.31
C ALA A 167 -2.31 8.61 -13.51
N ASN A 168 -1.74 9.80 -13.44
CA ASN A 168 -1.67 10.77 -14.54
C ASN A 168 -0.32 10.69 -15.29
N TYR A 169 0.18 9.48 -15.49
CA TYR A 169 1.41 9.23 -16.26
C TYR A 169 1.23 8.00 -17.17
N SER A 170 1.99 7.96 -18.25
CA SER A 170 2.24 6.74 -19.02
C SER A 170 3.56 6.09 -18.61
N ILE A 171 3.74 4.84 -19.02
CA ILE A 171 4.99 4.10 -18.82
C ILE A 171 5.72 4.04 -20.15
N GLN A 172 6.97 4.46 -20.16
CA GLN A 172 7.89 4.27 -21.28
C GLN A 172 9.00 3.32 -20.85
N ILE A 173 9.30 2.32 -21.68
CA ILE A 173 10.42 1.40 -21.49
C ILE A 173 11.39 1.65 -22.62
N ASN A 174 12.55 2.19 -22.28
CA ASN A 174 13.59 2.52 -23.26
C ASN A 174 14.22 1.26 -23.84
N PRO A 175 14.90 1.34 -25.01
CA PRO A 175 15.58 0.19 -25.62
C PRO A 175 16.63 -0.51 -24.74
N ASP A 176 17.18 0.20 -23.75
CA ASP A 176 18.11 -0.35 -22.76
C ASP A 176 17.40 -1.07 -21.59
N GLY A 177 16.07 -1.13 -21.60
CA GLY A 177 15.25 -1.73 -20.56
C GLY A 177 14.87 -0.80 -19.42
N GLN A 178 15.26 0.48 -19.43
CA GLN A 178 14.91 1.40 -18.34
C GLN A 178 13.41 1.78 -18.37
N TRP A 179 12.74 1.57 -17.23
CA TRP A 179 11.35 1.95 -17.02
C TRP A 179 11.22 3.39 -16.52
N LEU A 180 10.36 4.18 -17.17
CA LEU A 180 10.13 5.59 -16.87
C LEU A 180 8.64 5.87 -16.73
N LYS A 181 8.28 6.67 -15.72
CA LYS A 181 7.00 7.40 -15.71
C LYS A 181 7.15 8.62 -16.60
N VAL A 182 6.23 8.81 -17.54
CA VAL A 182 6.16 10.00 -18.39
C VAL A 182 4.88 10.75 -18.06
N PHE A 183 5.03 11.94 -17.47
CA PHE A 183 3.91 12.79 -17.08
C PHE A 183 3.51 13.72 -18.23
N ASP A 184 2.28 14.23 -18.18
CA ASP A 184 1.73 15.12 -19.22
C ASP A 184 2.55 16.40 -19.43
N ASN A 185 3.27 16.84 -18.41
CA ASN A 185 4.18 18.00 -18.49
C ASN A 185 5.55 17.66 -19.12
N GLY A 186 5.74 16.43 -19.61
CA GLY A 186 6.98 15.94 -20.20
C GLY A 186 8.03 15.48 -19.20
N ASN A 187 7.79 15.64 -17.89
CA ASN A 187 8.72 15.15 -16.88
C ASN A 187 8.83 13.63 -16.95
N LYS A 188 10.06 13.12 -16.85
CA LYS A 188 10.35 11.70 -16.82
C LYS A 188 10.99 11.32 -15.49
N VAL A 189 10.45 10.30 -14.84
CA VAL A 189 10.96 9.81 -13.55
C VAL A 189 11.27 8.33 -13.65
N PRO A 190 12.49 7.89 -13.31
CA PRO A 190 12.84 6.48 -13.25
C PRO A 190 11.92 5.67 -12.33
N MET A 191 11.58 4.47 -12.76
CA MET A 191 10.87 3.47 -11.98
C MET A 191 11.83 2.38 -11.50
N GLN A 192 11.36 1.58 -10.54
CA GLN A 192 12.03 0.33 -10.20
C GLN A 192 12.12 -0.57 -11.45
N ASP A 193 13.26 -1.23 -11.58
CA ASP A 193 13.50 -2.18 -12.67
C ASP A 193 12.74 -3.49 -12.43
N ILE A 194 11.61 -3.64 -13.13
CA ILE A 194 10.77 -4.85 -13.11
C ILE A 194 11.49 -6.00 -13.84
N SER A 195 12.28 -5.70 -14.88
CA SER A 195 12.98 -6.71 -15.68
C SER A 195 14.02 -7.45 -14.83
N SER A 196 14.75 -6.75 -13.97
CA SER A 196 15.67 -7.37 -13.02
C SER A 196 14.99 -8.34 -12.06
N GLN A 197 13.76 -8.02 -11.60
CA GLN A 197 12.98 -8.93 -10.74
C GLN A 197 12.59 -10.21 -11.50
N VAL A 198 12.09 -10.05 -12.73
CA VAL A 198 11.72 -11.18 -13.59
C VAL A 198 12.94 -12.06 -13.87
N ASN A 199 14.08 -11.48 -14.25
CA ASN A 199 15.31 -12.23 -14.51
C ASN A 199 15.78 -13.03 -13.29
N TYR A 200 15.66 -12.44 -12.09
CA TYR A 200 15.98 -13.15 -10.85
C TYR A 200 15.04 -14.35 -10.64
N HIS A 201 13.73 -14.17 -10.74
CA HIS A 201 12.76 -15.26 -10.60
C HIS A 201 12.95 -16.36 -11.66
N MET A 202 13.27 -15.97 -12.89
CA MET A 202 13.59 -16.90 -13.97
C MET A 202 14.82 -17.73 -13.64
N SER A 203 15.93 -17.11 -13.21
CA SER A 203 17.16 -17.84 -12.85
C SER A 203 16.94 -18.89 -11.75
N MET A 204 16.03 -18.61 -10.81
CA MET A 204 15.68 -19.54 -9.73
C MET A 204 14.77 -20.65 -10.22
N THR A 205 13.83 -20.34 -11.12
CA THR A 205 12.92 -21.31 -11.75
C THR A 205 13.69 -22.27 -12.66
N ASP A 206 14.62 -21.75 -13.46
CA ASP A 206 15.51 -22.54 -14.32
C ASP A 206 16.41 -23.46 -13.49
N GLY A 207 16.86 -23.00 -12.32
CA GLY A 207 17.60 -23.83 -11.37
C GLY A 207 16.80 -25.05 -10.88
N LEU A 208 15.52 -24.86 -10.55
CA LEU A 208 14.62 -25.97 -10.19
C LEU A 208 14.42 -26.93 -11.36
N PHE A 209 14.22 -26.43 -12.58
CA PHE A 209 14.04 -27.30 -13.73
C PHE A 209 15.32 -28.01 -14.15
N ALA A 210 16.50 -27.40 -13.97
CA ALA A 210 17.78 -28.09 -14.13
C ALA A 210 17.90 -29.25 -13.15
N GLN A 211 17.50 -29.05 -11.89
CA GLN A 211 17.47 -30.11 -10.88
C GLN A 211 16.47 -31.23 -11.26
N TYR A 212 15.29 -30.90 -11.77
CA TYR A 212 14.34 -31.89 -12.28
C TYR A 212 14.93 -32.74 -13.41
N ILE A 213 15.62 -32.11 -14.37
CA ILE A 213 16.28 -32.80 -15.48
C ILE A 213 17.36 -33.76 -14.96
N GLU A 214 18.15 -33.33 -13.97
CA GLU A 214 19.19 -34.17 -13.35
C GLU A 214 18.59 -35.37 -12.60
N GLU A 215 17.52 -35.17 -11.83
CA GLU A 215 16.89 -36.22 -11.03
C GLU A 215 16.10 -37.24 -11.85
N THR A 216 15.47 -36.80 -12.95
CA THR A 216 14.51 -37.62 -13.69
C THR A 216 14.98 -38.04 -15.08
N GLY A 217 15.95 -37.32 -15.66
CA GLY A 217 16.36 -37.47 -17.05
C GLY A 217 15.36 -36.91 -18.07
N ASN A 218 14.19 -36.42 -17.63
CA ASN A 218 13.18 -35.84 -18.50
C ASN A 218 13.59 -34.42 -18.91
N GLN A 219 13.30 -34.05 -20.15
CA GLN A 219 13.54 -32.70 -20.65
C GLN A 219 12.42 -31.75 -20.21
N VAL A 220 12.78 -30.48 -19.97
CA VAL A 220 11.84 -29.40 -19.68
C VAL A 220 11.99 -28.36 -20.77
N PRO A 221 10.90 -27.89 -21.41
CA PRO A 221 11.01 -26.80 -22.37
C PRO A 221 11.41 -25.50 -21.69
N GLU A 222 11.94 -24.58 -22.49
CA GLU A 222 12.26 -23.23 -22.03
C GLU A 222 11.05 -22.55 -21.36
N VAL A 223 11.28 -22.00 -20.18
CA VAL A 223 10.28 -21.22 -19.45
C VAL A 223 10.21 -19.84 -20.06
N LYS A 224 9.01 -19.41 -20.41
CA LYS A 224 8.80 -18.09 -21.04
C LYS A 224 8.41 -17.06 -19.99
N PRO A 225 9.22 -16.01 -19.77
CA PRO A 225 8.84 -14.93 -18.88
C PRO A 225 7.74 -14.07 -19.53
N ILE A 226 6.74 -13.70 -18.73
CA ILE A 226 5.65 -12.81 -19.12
C ILE A 226 5.45 -11.77 -18.04
N ILE A 227 5.36 -10.50 -18.43
CA ILE A 227 4.97 -9.41 -17.55
C ILE A 227 3.54 -9.01 -17.89
N ILE A 228 2.63 -9.05 -16.91
CA ILE A 228 1.24 -8.64 -17.08
C ILE A 228 1.00 -7.29 -16.42
N ILE A 229 0.46 -6.34 -17.19
CA ILE A 229 -0.10 -5.11 -16.64
C ILE A 229 -1.59 -5.34 -16.38
N ALA A 230 -1.96 -5.38 -15.10
CA ALA A 230 -3.27 -5.87 -14.65
C ALA A 230 -4.42 -4.84 -14.69
N ASN A 231 -4.15 -3.63 -15.17
CA ASN A 231 -5.16 -2.62 -15.46
C ASN A 231 -5.08 -2.17 -16.92
N ASN A 232 -6.11 -1.49 -17.39
CA ASN A 232 -6.18 -0.93 -18.76
C ASN A 232 -5.98 0.59 -18.78
N ASN A 233 -5.71 1.22 -17.63
CA ASN A 233 -5.70 2.67 -17.49
C ASN A 233 -4.35 3.28 -17.87
N VAL A 234 -3.26 2.57 -17.60
CA VAL A 234 -1.91 3.06 -17.95
C VAL A 234 -1.56 2.69 -19.39
N VAL A 235 -1.09 3.66 -20.16
CA VAL A 235 -0.47 3.43 -21.48
C VAL A 235 0.96 2.96 -21.27
N VAL A 236 1.38 1.93 -22.03
CA VAL A 236 2.73 1.38 -21.97
C VAL A 236 3.35 1.44 -23.36
N ASP A 237 4.44 2.19 -23.49
CA ASP A 237 5.29 2.25 -24.69
C ASP A 237 6.54 1.41 -24.46
N ASN A 238 6.60 0.24 -25.12
CA ASN A 238 7.61 -0.78 -24.89
C ASN A 238 8.63 -0.82 -26.04
N LEU A 239 9.65 0.04 -25.96
CA LEU A 239 10.70 0.14 -26.98
C LEU A 239 11.80 -0.93 -26.82
N ALA A 240 11.83 -1.62 -25.66
CA ALA A 240 12.74 -2.73 -25.39
C ALA A 240 12.25 -4.08 -25.94
N ASN A 241 11.00 -4.16 -26.44
CA ASN A 241 10.38 -5.41 -26.88
C ASN A 241 10.35 -6.50 -25.78
N LEU A 242 10.16 -6.09 -24.52
CA LEU A 242 9.95 -7.03 -23.41
C LEU A 242 8.59 -7.75 -23.55
N PRO A 243 8.41 -8.96 -22.99
CA PRO A 243 7.16 -9.72 -23.08
C PRO A 243 6.07 -9.16 -22.15
N ILE A 244 5.61 -7.95 -22.44
CA ILE A 244 4.64 -7.20 -21.63
C ILE A 244 3.27 -7.21 -22.30
N TYR A 245 2.26 -7.64 -21.55
CA TYR A 245 0.90 -7.81 -22.08
C TYR A 245 -0.16 -7.40 -21.06
N ARG A 246 -1.41 -7.33 -21.51
CA ARG A 246 -2.59 -7.22 -20.63
C ARG A 246 -3.08 -8.62 -20.25
N VAL A 247 -3.82 -8.72 -19.14
CA VAL A 247 -4.45 -9.98 -18.68
C VAL A 247 -5.20 -10.69 -19.82
N SER A 248 -6.07 -9.96 -20.53
CA SER A 248 -6.89 -10.51 -21.63
C SER A 248 -6.11 -11.07 -22.83
N GLN A 249 -4.81 -10.76 -22.96
CA GLN A 249 -4.00 -11.23 -24.08
C GLN A 249 -3.32 -12.57 -23.78
N PHE A 250 -3.19 -12.96 -22.51
CA PHE A 250 -2.40 -14.12 -22.11
C PHE A 250 -2.84 -15.41 -22.82
N ILE A 251 -4.14 -15.71 -22.82
CA ILE A 251 -4.67 -16.94 -23.44
C ILE A 251 -4.40 -16.97 -24.95
N HIS A 252 -4.45 -15.81 -25.61
CA HIS A 252 -4.13 -15.72 -27.04
C HIS A 252 -2.65 -16.00 -27.30
N ILE A 253 -1.77 -15.44 -26.47
CA ILE A 253 -0.32 -15.64 -26.57
C ILE A 253 0.02 -17.11 -26.38
N MET A 254 -0.48 -17.73 -25.31
CA MET A 254 -0.26 -19.15 -25.02
C MET A 254 -0.72 -20.04 -26.19
N ARG A 255 -1.88 -19.76 -26.80
CA ARG A 255 -2.43 -20.57 -27.91
C ARG A 255 -1.66 -20.43 -29.22
N ASN A 256 -0.98 -19.30 -29.43
CA ASN A 256 -0.21 -19.07 -30.65
C ASN A 256 1.14 -19.81 -30.62
N GLU A 257 1.53 -20.34 -29.46
CA GLU A 257 2.72 -21.16 -29.32
C GLU A 257 2.46 -22.59 -29.84
N PRO A 258 3.48 -23.27 -30.38
CA PRO A 258 3.35 -24.65 -30.83
C PRO A 258 3.02 -25.57 -29.66
N VAL A 259 2.32 -26.68 -29.94
CA VAL A 259 2.14 -27.75 -28.97
C VAL A 259 3.46 -28.51 -28.85
N ILE A 260 4.07 -28.46 -27.68
CA ILE A 260 5.40 -29.03 -27.37
C ILE A 260 5.41 -29.98 -26.18
N MET A 261 4.31 -30.05 -25.44
CA MET A 261 4.13 -30.92 -24.29
C MET A 261 2.76 -31.62 -24.35
N ASN A 262 2.63 -32.73 -23.63
CA ASN A 262 1.37 -33.44 -23.43
C ASN A 262 1.04 -33.60 -21.93
N ASP A 263 -0.18 -34.06 -21.62
CA ASP A 263 -0.67 -34.19 -20.24
C ASP A 263 0.20 -35.11 -19.36
N THR A 264 0.81 -36.15 -19.96
CA THR A 264 1.70 -37.08 -19.25
C THR A 264 3.07 -36.47 -18.92
N GLU A 265 3.43 -35.35 -19.55
CA GLU A 265 4.62 -34.55 -19.23
C GLU A 265 4.30 -33.40 -18.26
N ILE A 266 3.12 -32.79 -18.41
CA ILE A 266 2.65 -31.68 -17.54
C ILE A 266 2.48 -32.15 -16.10
N GLU A 267 1.77 -33.27 -15.89
CA GLU A 267 1.37 -33.72 -14.56
C GLU A 267 2.56 -34.05 -13.65
N PRO A 268 3.57 -34.84 -14.08
CA PRO A 268 4.72 -35.14 -13.25
C PRO A 268 5.56 -33.89 -12.95
N LEU A 269 5.74 -33.01 -13.93
CA LEU A 269 6.52 -31.79 -13.75
C LEU A 269 5.85 -30.85 -12.74
N TYR A 270 4.54 -30.62 -12.90
CA TYR A 270 3.74 -29.81 -11.97
C TYR A 270 3.80 -30.36 -10.54
N ASN A 271 3.63 -31.68 -10.38
CA ASN A 271 3.67 -32.33 -9.07
C ASN A 271 5.07 -32.26 -8.44
N TRP A 272 6.13 -32.44 -9.24
CA TRP A 272 7.50 -32.35 -8.75
C TRP A 272 7.83 -30.93 -8.27
N ILE A 273 7.52 -29.88 -9.05
CA ILE A 273 7.82 -28.51 -8.59
C ILE A 273 6.99 -28.11 -7.36
N SER A 274 5.79 -28.66 -7.22
CA SER A 274 4.90 -28.38 -6.09
C SER A 274 5.48 -28.82 -4.75
N GLN A 275 6.40 -29.78 -4.73
CA GLN A 275 7.07 -30.22 -3.51
C GLN A 275 8.05 -29.18 -2.93
N PHE A 276 8.48 -28.21 -3.73
CA PHE A 276 9.36 -27.12 -3.30
C PHE A 276 8.61 -25.90 -2.77
N GLN A 277 7.28 -25.98 -2.69
CA GLN A 277 6.48 -24.92 -2.07
C GLN A 277 6.80 -24.86 -0.57
N VAL A 278 7.09 -23.65 -0.11
CA VAL A 278 7.34 -23.34 1.30
C VAL A 278 6.36 -22.28 1.78
N PRO A 279 6.18 -22.09 3.09
CA PRO A 279 5.34 -21.00 3.60
C PRO A 279 5.76 -19.65 3.02
N THR A 280 4.75 -18.83 2.69
CA THR A 280 4.94 -17.47 2.16
C THR A 280 5.88 -16.66 3.06
N LYS A 281 6.81 -15.94 2.44
CA LYS A 281 7.77 -15.12 3.17
C LYS A 281 7.05 -14.00 3.93
N SER A 282 7.54 -13.74 5.14
CA SER A 282 7.08 -12.61 5.95
C SER A 282 8.00 -11.41 5.76
N TYR A 283 7.40 -10.23 5.62
CA TYR A 283 8.10 -8.95 5.44
C TYR A 283 7.91 -8.06 6.65
N GLU A 284 8.84 -7.12 6.83
CA GLU A 284 8.81 -6.17 7.93
C GLU A 284 7.69 -5.15 7.74
N VAL A 285 6.92 -4.95 8.81
CA VAL A 285 5.84 -3.97 8.90
C VAL A 285 5.97 -3.23 10.21
N LEU A 286 5.83 -1.90 10.14
CA LEU A 286 5.76 -1.07 11.34
C LEU A 286 4.39 -1.26 12.00
N ASP A 287 4.46 -1.65 13.26
CA ASP A 287 3.34 -1.82 14.16
C ASP A 287 3.23 -0.58 15.05
N TYR A 288 2.21 0.24 14.75
CA TYR A 288 1.89 1.42 15.52
C TYR A 288 0.83 1.16 16.60
N THR A 289 0.48 -0.10 16.90
CA THR A 289 -0.59 -0.44 17.86
C THR A 289 -0.43 0.30 19.19
N GLU A 290 0.79 0.30 19.75
CA GLU A 290 1.05 0.99 21.01
C GLU A 290 1.06 2.52 20.88
N CYS A 291 1.52 3.05 19.74
CA CYS A 291 1.43 4.47 19.40
C CYS A 291 -0.04 4.91 19.34
N ILE A 292 -0.87 4.18 18.59
CA ILE A 292 -2.29 4.45 18.39
C ILE A 292 -3.04 4.40 19.72
N LYS A 293 -2.78 3.39 20.57
CA LYS A 293 -3.37 3.32 21.92
C LYS A 293 -3.02 4.56 22.77
N GLN A 294 -1.77 5.00 22.73
CA GLN A 294 -1.34 6.20 23.43
C GLN A 294 -2.06 7.45 22.87
N GLY A 295 -2.20 7.53 21.55
CA GLY A 295 -2.94 8.59 20.87
C GLY A 295 -4.40 8.65 21.27
N TYR A 296 -5.07 7.50 21.36
CA TYR A 296 -6.46 7.41 21.77
C TYR A 296 -6.68 7.89 23.21
N GLN A 297 -5.80 7.50 24.15
CA GLN A 297 -5.86 7.99 25.54
C GLN A 297 -5.74 9.50 25.63
N VAL A 298 -4.80 10.08 24.88
CA VAL A 298 -4.60 11.52 24.80
C VAL A 298 -5.80 12.22 24.14
N PHE A 299 -6.36 11.61 23.09
CA PHE A 299 -7.53 12.14 22.39
C PHE A 299 -8.78 12.20 23.28
N GLU A 300 -9.05 11.17 24.10
CA GLU A 300 -10.18 11.19 25.03
C GLU A 300 -10.11 12.40 25.97
N GLU A 301 -8.91 12.74 26.45
CA GLU A 301 -8.72 13.91 27.31
C GLU A 301 -8.89 15.23 26.56
N ILE A 302 -8.27 15.36 25.39
CA ILE A 302 -8.39 16.58 24.58
C ILE A 302 -9.84 16.79 24.11
N SER A 303 -10.58 15.73 23.79
CA SER A 303 -11.96 15.80 23.28
C SER A 303 -12.93 16.44 24.26
N VAL A 304 -12.76 16.18 25.55
CA VAL A 304 -13.55 16.84 26.60
C VAL A 304 -13.32 18.35 26.57
N HIS A 305 -12.08 18.77 26.37
CA HIS A 305 -11.70 20.19 26.30
C HIS A 305 -12.05 20.85 24.96
N LEU A 306 -11.99 20.10 23.85
CA LEU A 306 -12.39 20.54 22.52
C LEU A 306 -13.84 21.00 22.48
N ASN A 307 -14.75 20.25 23.10
CA ASN A 307 -16.16 20.63 23.13
C ASN A 307 -16.36 21.98 23.84
N VAL A 308 -15.63 22.21 24.94
CA VAL A 308 -15.68 23.50 25.66
C VAL A 308 -15.11 24.63 24.81
N ILE A 309 -14.00 24.39 24.11
CA ILE A 309 -13.39 25.38 23.21
C ILE A 309 -14.31 25.67 22.01
N ASP A 310 -14.92 24.66 21.41
CA ASP A 310 -15.88 24.83 20.31
C ASP A 310 -17.11 25.64 20.76
N GLU A 311 -17.64 25.41 21.97
CA GLU A 311 -18.71 26.22 22.56
C GLU A 311 -18.27 27.68 22.76
N LEU A 312 -17.07 27.90 23.29
CA LEU A 312 -16.49 29.23 23.48
C LEU A 312 -16.28 29.98 22.17
N VAL A 313 -15.76 29.30 21.15
CA VAL A 313 -15.54 29.84 19.81
C VAL A 313 -16.86 30.18 19.14
N ASN A 314 -17.87 29.31 19.24
CA ASN A 314 -19.20 29.60 18.71
C ASN A 314 -19.80 30.85 19.38
N ASP A 315 -19.74 30.93 20.72
CA ASP A 315 -20.24 32.10 21.46
C ASP A 315 -19.47 33.40 21.09
N LEU A 316 -18.17 33.32 20.79
CA LEU A 316 -17.40 34.46 20.27
C LEU A 316 -17.75 34.78 18.79
N ALA A 317 -17.93 33.77 17.94
CA ALA A 317 -18.26 33.93 16.52
C ALA A 317 -19.66 34.55 16.31
N PHE A 318 -20.63 34.26 17.18
CA PHE A 318 -21.95 34.90 17.17
C PHE A 318 -21.90 36.38 17.61
N ASN A 319 -20.87 36.77 18.37
CA ASN A 319 -20.70 38.11 18.94
C ASN A 319 -19.65 38.96 18.20
N THR A 320 -19.13 38.52 17.04
CA THR A 320 -18.05 39.21 16.31
C THR A 320 -18.48 39.72 14.92
N ASP A 321 -17.83 40.80 14.49
CA ASP A 321 -18.16 41.66 13.34
C ASP A 321 -18.12 40.93 11.97
N ASP A 322 -18.88 41.42 10.99
CA ASP A 322 -19.12 40.75 9.69
C ASP A 322 -17.85 40.49 8.84
N TYR A 323 -16.77 41.23 9.09
CA TYR A 323 -15.45 41.00 8.49
C TYR A 323 -14.88 39.62 8.86
N PHE A 324 -15.06 39.17 10.10
CA PHE A 324 -14.49 37.92 10.62
C PHE A 324 -15.23 36.67 10.15
N LYS A 325 -16.57 36.76 10.00
CA LYS A 325 -17.35 35.70 9.34
C LYS A 325 -16.84 35.39 7.93
N LYS A 326 -16.21 36.38 7.27
CA LYS A 326 -15.64 36.26 5.93
C LYS A 326 -14.29 35.55 5.91
N GLU A 327 -13.42 35.80 6.89
CA GLU A 327 -12.12 35.12 7.02
C GLU A 327 -12.26 33.67 7.52
N ILE A 328 -13.16 33.40 8.49
CA ILE A 328 -13.50 32.02 8.89
C ILE A 328 -14.06 31.23 7.69
N LYS A 329 -14.91 31.84 6.86
CA LYS A 329 -15.40 31.19 5.63
C LYS A 329 -14.32 30.94 4.57
N LYS A 330 -13.22 31.70 4.57
CA LYS A 330 -12.08 31.45 3.67
C LYS A 330 -11.23 30.28 4.15
N SER A 331 -10.98 30.15 5.45
CA SER A 331 -10.22 29.02 6.01
C SER A 331 -10.97 27.68 5.94
N ILE A 332 -12.32 27.70 5.84
CA ILE A 332 -13.15 26.50 5.59
C ILE A 332 -13.02 25.96 4.14
N LYS A 333 -12.56 26.77 3.18
CA LYS A 333 -12.48 26.40 1.74
C LYS A 333 -11.16 25.76 1.30
N HIS A 334 -10.19 25.60 2.21
CA HIS A 334 -8.90 24.94 1.99
C HIS A 334 -8.69 23.86 3.05
#